data_AF-A0A9N8YX12-F1
#
_entry.id   AF-A0A9N8YX12-F1
#
_cell.length_a   1.000
_cell.length_b   1.000
_cell.length_c   1.000
_cell.angle_alpha   90.00
_cell.angle_beta   90.00
_cell.angle_gamma   90.00
#
_symmetry.space_group_name_H-M   'P 1'
#
loop_
_entity.id
_entity.type
_entity.pdbx_description
1 polymer ?
#
loop_
_entity_poly.entity_id
_entity_poly.type
_entity_poly.pdbx_seq_one_letter_code
_entity_poly.pdbx_strand_id
1 'polypeptide(L)'
;MFILYEFFGVVTNLGGGILGSRLGLRFCLLVGLCTQVIGIGISCGLQSNWSSQIVIIYIVIAQGFSGIAKDMVKLGGKSVTKLVTKDDIKGHQSKLFNLVAWLTGAKNSIKGAGFFVGAFLLRFAGYVPSLLILLGMNLMVIPFAWYYLDRNLAVTRMFLFGSRDLWFEVPIPLYLRSAIGWSYIGTGAFLAGWVIFYGAIQSSTPKLILKPIKLYPVKHGRLLVPFTISLLIVNLIIAFCLTFIKLPNNYTLILVILLVGLYSFAFIFAVNSSIHSFLILAYCHRDKVAMNVGFYYMANAMGRLIGLVIGGLLYWYFGLFACLWASTIALICCTFISIFLGPIPNDELESL
;
A
#
# COMPACT_ATOMS: atom_id res chain seq x y z
N MET A 1 16.02 -7.77 -2.01
CA MET A 1 15.08 -7.80 -3.17
C MET A 1 14.40 -6.45 -3.38
N PHE A 2 13.60 -5.92 -2.45
CA PHE A 2 12.69 -4.79 -2.75
C PHE A 2 13.28 -3.37 -2.60
N ILE A 3 14.58 -3.23 -2.30
CA ILE A 3 15.22 -1.92 -2.12
C ILE A 3 15.10 -1.08 -3.39
N LEU A 4 15.47 -1.65 -4.54
CA LEU A 4 15.46 -0.91 -5.81
C LEU A 4 14.03 -0.56 -6.24
N TYR A 5 13.08 -1.45 -5.98
CA TYR A 5 11.66 -1.25 -6.22
C TYR A 5 11.10 -0.05 -5.44
N GLU A 6 11.37 0.06 -4.13
CA GLU A 6 10.89 1.17 -3.32
C GLU A 6 11.69 2.46 -3.55
N PHE A 7 13.00 2.37 -3.82
CA PHE A 7 13.83 3.51 -4.20
C PHE A 7 13.29 4.19 -5.46
N PHE A 8 13.03 3.42 -6.52
CA PHE A 8 12.40 3.98 -7.70
C PHE A 8 10.99 4.49 -7.40
N GLY A 9 10.25 3.89 -6.48
CA GLY A 9 8.98 4.45 -6.02
C GLY A 9 9.11 5.86 -5.43
N VAL A 10 10.16 6.15 -4.66
CA VAL A 10 10.44 7.52 -4.16
C VAL A 10 10.69 8.48 -5.31
N VAL A 11 11.65 8.14 -6.19
CA VAL A 11 12.06 8.98 -7.32
C VAL A 11 10.89 9.24 -8.27
N THR A 12 10.13 8.19 -8.58
CA THR A 12 9.03 8.19 -9.55
C THR A 12 7.82 8.96 -9.02
N ASN A 13 7.48 8.85 -7.73
CA ASN A 13 6.37 9.63 -7.17
C ASN A 13 6.66 11.14 -7.16
N LEU A 14 7.91 11.54 -6.91
CA LEU A 14 8.33 12.94 -6.97
C LEU A 14 8.40 13.45 -8.44
N GLY A 15 9.17 12.76 -9.29
CA GLY A 15 9.35 13.14 -10.68
C GLY A 15 8.07 13.05 -11.50
N GLY A 16 7.25 12.03 -11.27
CA GLY A 16 5.97 11.87 -11.95
C GLY A 16 4.92 12.89 -11.52
N GLY A 17 5.01 13.46 -10.31
CA GLY A 17 4.18 14.61 -9.92
C GLY A 17 4.50 15.86 -10.75
N ILE A 18 5.79 16.09 -11.03
CA ILE A 18 6.28 17.19 -11.89
C ILE A 18 5.94 16.92 -13.36
N LEU A 19 6.15 15.70 -13.85
CA LEU A 19 5.82 15.33 -15.22
C LEU A 19 4.31 15.34 -15.46
N GLY A 20 3.51 14.85 -14.51
CA GLY A 20 2.06 14.83 -14.62
C GLY A 20 1.43 16.22 -14.62
N SER A 21 2.04 17.21 -13.96
CA SER A 21 1.57 18.61 -14.01
C SER A 21 1.93 19.33 -15.30
N ARG A 22 3.01 18.92 -15.99
CA ARG A 22 3.48 19.53 -17.25
C ARG A 22 2.97 18.83 -18.51
N LEU A 23 3.00 17.50 -18.54
CA LEU A 23 2.71 16.66 -19.71
C LEU A 23 1.33 15.97 -19.62
N GLY A 24 0.66 16.11 -18.47
CA GLY A 24 -0.64 15.52 -18.22
C GLY A 24 -0.58 14.08 -17.71
N LEU A 25 -1.67 13.67 -17.06
CA LEU A 25 -1.76 12.40 -16.34
C LEU A 25 -1.84 11.17 -17.26
N ARG A 26 -2.35 11.34 -18.48
CA ARG A 26 -2.40 10.29 -19.51
C ARG A 26 -1.00 9.84 -19.93
N PHE A 27 -0.05 10.78 -20.02
CA PHE A 27 1.35 10.48 -20.33
C PHE A 27 1.96 9.58 -19.25
N CYS A 28 1.81 9.93 -17.97
CA CYS A 28 2.30 9.11 -16.86
C CYS A 28 1.71 7.70 -16.86
N LEU A 29 0.41 7.57 -17.16
CA LEU A 29 -0.25 6.26 -17.24
C LEU A 29 0.35 5.38 -18.36
N LEU A 30 0.56 5.94 -19.55
CA LEU A 30 1.11 5.20 -20.68
C LEU A 30 2.56 4.78 -20.45
N VAL A 31 3.40 5.70 -19.96
CA VAL A 31 4.79 5.39 -19.59
C VAL A 31 4.81 4.26 -18.56
N GLY A 32 3.92 4.32 -17.57
CA GLY A 32 3.80 3.29 -16.56
C GLY A 32 3.41 1.92 -17.14
N LEU A 33 2.40 1.85 -18.00
CA LEU A 33 1.96 0.60 -18.64
C LEU A 33 3.04 0.00 -19.56
N CYS A 34 3.72 0.82 -20.37
CA CYS A 34 4.83 0.37 -21.20
C CYS A 34 5.99 -0.17 -20.35
N THR A 35 6.34 0.52 -19.27
CA THR A 35 7.39 0.08 -18.34
C THR A 35 6.99 -1.24 -17.65
N GLN A 36 5.70 -1.46 -17.40
CA GLN A 36 5.19 -2.70 -16.81
C GLN A 36 5.35 -3.90 -17.75
N VAL A 37 5.06 -3.72 -19.03
CA VAL A 37 5.28 -4.74 -20.08
C VAL A 37 6.76 -5.13 -20.12
N ILE A 38 7.67 -4.16 -20.07
CA ILE A 38 9.12 -4.41 -20.02
C ILE A 38 9.50 -5.20 -18.76
N GLY A 39 9.02 -4.80 -17.58
CA GLY A 39 9.32 -5.49 -16.31
C GLY A 39 8.86 -6.96 -16.29
N ILE A 40 7.68 -7.25 -16.84
CA ILE A 40 7.18 -8.62 -16.98
C ILE A 40 7.99 -9.39 -18.02
N GLY A 41 8.31 -8.76 -19.16
CA GLY A 41 9.15 -9.36 -20.21
C GLY A 41 10.53 -9.77 -19.69
N ILE A 42 11.18 -8.91 -18.91
CA ILE A 42 12.44 -9.24 -18.21
C ILE A 42 12.21 -10.44 -17.31
N SER A 43 11.15 -10.46 -16.50
CA SER A 43 10.86 -11.58 -15.58
C SER A 43 10.69 -12.93 -16.29
N CYS A 44 10.13 -12.95 -17.50
CA CYS A 44 10.01 -14.18 -18.32
C CYS A 44 11.37 -14.77 -18.73
N GLY A 45 12.42 -13.96 -18.82
CA GLY A 45 13.77 -14.39 -19.21
C GLY A 45 14.59 -15.05 -18.11
N LEU A 46 14.01 -15.28 -16.92
CA LEU A 46 14.70 -15.92 -15.81
C LEU A 46 15.06 -17.38 -16.14
N GLN A 47 16.33 -17.74 -16.09
CA GLN A 47 16.79 -19.11 -16.35
C GLN A 47 17.11 -19.86 -15.05
N SER A 48 16.72 -21.13 -14.99
CA SER A 48 16.89 -21.99 -13.80
C SER A 48 18.32 -22.49 -13.59
N ASN A 49 19.16 -22.42 -14.62
CA ASN A 49 20.57 -22.84 -14.59
C ASN A 49 21.53 -21.74 -14.11
N TRP A 50 21.04 -20.53 -13.85
CA TRP A 50 21.87 -19.42 -13.38
C TRP A 50 22.27 -19.58 -11.92
N SER A 51 23.43 -19.04 -11.57
CA SER A 51 23.85 -18.96 -10.18
C SER A 51 22.89 -18.08 -9.36
N SER A 52 22.76 -18.37 -8.07
CA SER A 52 21.85 -17.61 -7.20
C SER A 52 22.15 -16.11 -7.18
N GLN A 53 23.43 -15.71 -7.32
CA GLN A 53 23.82 -14.30 -7.37
C GLN A 53 23.27 -13.60 -8.61
N ILE A 54 23.38 -14.22 -9.78
CA ILE A 54 22.88 -13.68 -11.05
C ILE A 54 21.35 -13.58 -10.99
N VAL A 55 20.68 -14.62 -10.49
CA VAL A 55 19.21 -14.63 -10.30
C VAL A 55 18.77 -13.47 -9.40
N ILE A 56 19.46 -13.22 -8.28
CA ILE A 56 19.13 -12.13 -7.37
C ILE A 56 19.27 -10.77 -8.06
N ILE A 57 20.41 -10.52 -8.73
CA ILE A 57 20.65 -9.25 -9.44
C ILE A 57 19.59 -9.04 -10.51
N TYR A 58 19.30 -10.08 -11.29
CA TYR A 58 18.31 -10.05 -12.36
C TYR A 58 16.89 -9.72 -11.84
N ILE A 59 16.45 -10.39 -10.77
CA ILE A 59 15.14 -10.12 -10.15
C ILE A 59 15.10 -8.70 -9.58
N VAL A 60 16.17 -8.21 -8.96
CA VAL A 60 16.23 -6.84 -8.41
C VAL A 60 16.07 -5.80 -9.53
N ILE A 61 16.71 -6.00 -10.69
CA ILE A 61 16.54 -5.13 -11.86
C ILE A 61 15.10 -5.17 -12.37
N ALA A 62 14.53 -6.37 -12.59
CA ALA A 62 13.15 -6.55 -13.04
C ALA A 62 12.13 -5.88 -12.10
N GLN A 63 12.39 -5.99 -10.79
CA GLN A 63 11.62 -5.30 -9.76
C GLN A 63 11.78 -3.77 -9.85
N GLY A 64 12.98 -3.25 -10.15
CA GLY A 64 13.18 -1.81 -10.38
C GLY A 64 12.22 -1.24 -11.44
N PHE A 65 12.12 -1.89 -12.60
CA PHE A 65 11.17 -1.53 -13.65
C PHE A 65 9.72 -1.60 -13.17
N SER A 66 9.38 -2.66 -12.43
CA SER A 66 8.04 -2.80 -11.86
C SER A 66 7.70 -1.71 -10.84
N GLY A 67 8.69 -1.20 -10.10
CA GLY A 67 8.56 -0.07 -9.17
C GLY A 67 8.24 1.23 -9.88
N ILE A 68 9.00 1.56 -10.94
CA ILE A 68 8.75 2.73 -11.80
C ILE A 68 7.36 2.64 -12.43
N ALA A 69 7.05 1.50 -13.04
CA ALA A 69 5.78 1.25 -13.70
C ALA A 69 4.60 1.49 -12.74
N LYS A 70 4.64 0.86 -11.56
CA LYS A 70 3.60 0.99 -10.54
C LYS A 70 3.34 2.45 -10.20
N ASP A 71 4.38 3.20 -9.83
CA ASP A 71 4.19 4.55 -9.29
C ASP A 71 3.87 5.59 -10.38
N MET A 72 4.30 5.38 -11.63
CA MET A 72 3.86 6.19 -12.78
C MET A 72 2.38 5.99 -13.11
N VAL A 73 1.95 4.73 -13.18
CA VAL A 73 0.54 4.39 -13.31
C VAL A 73 -0.19 5.10 -12.17
N LYS A 74 0.22 4.89 -10.91
CA LYS A 74 -0.39 5.44 -9.67
C LYS A 74 -0.61 6.97 -9.62
N LEU A 75 0.25 7.78 -10.23
CA LEU A 75 0.09 9.24 -10.27
C LEU A 75 -1.03 9.69 -11.21
N GLY A 76 -1.19 8.99 -12.35
CA GLY A 76 -2.15 9.36 -13.40
C GLY A 76 -3.63 9.40 -12.99
N GLY A 77 -4.01 8.79 -11.86
CA GLY A 77 -5.42 8.58 -11.50
C GLY A 77 -5.92 9.20 -10.18
N LYS A 78 -5.15 10.06 -9.47
CA LYS A 78 -5.62 10.70 -8.21
C LYS A 78 -6.14 12.11 -8.30
N SER A 79 -5.69 12.92 -9.26
CA SER A 79 -6.09 14.33 -9.32
C SER A 79 -7.57 14.53 -9.67
N VAL A 80 -8.30 13.44 -9.96
CA VAL A 80 -9.66 13.42 -10.52
C VAL A 80 -10.76 13.30 -9.45
N THR A 81 -10.50 12.76 -8.25
CA THR A 81 -11.57 12.56 -7.23
C THR A 81 -12.14 13.87 -6.69
N LYS A 82 -11.30 14.92 -6.60
CA LYS A 82 -11.74 16.28 -6.27
C LYS A 82 -12.50 16.96 -7.44
N LEU A 83 -12.37 16.44 -8.67
CA LEU A 83 -13.02 16.97 -9.88
C LEU A 83 -14.34 16.28 -10.24
N VAL A 84 -14.58 15.04 -9.79
CA VAL A 84 -15.82 14.28 -10.08
C VAL A 84 -16.92 14.53 -9.05
N THR A 85 -16.59 15.10 -7.89
CA THR A 85 -17.56 15.46 -6.85
C THR A 85 -18.03 16.92 -6.96
N LYS A 86 -17.95 17.49 -8.17
CA LYS A 86 -18.21 18.92 -8.44
C LYS A 86 -19.60 19.41 -8.04
N ASP A 87 -20.61 18.54 -7.97
CA ASP A 87 -22.00 18.96 -7.83
C ASP A 87 -22.66 18.39 -6.56
N ASP A 88 -22.40 18.99 -5.40
CA ASP A 88 -23.41 19.13 -4.33
C ASP A 88 -22.93 20.03 -3.16
N ILE A 89 -23.69 21.08 -2.86
CA ILE A 89 -23.38 22.11 -1.86
C ILE A 89 -23.53 21.59 -0.41
N LYS A 90 -24.08 20.38 -0.20
CA LYS A 90 -24.18 19.74 1.12
C LYS A 90 -23.61 18.31 1.10
N GLY A 91 -22.59 18.06 1.92
CA GLY A 91 -22.03 16.71 2.12
C GLY A 91 -20.90 16.31 1.16
N HIS A 92 -20.27 17.26 0.46
CA HIS A 92 -19.15 17.00 -0.45
C HIS A 92 -18.02 16.17 0.19
N GLN A 93 -17.54 16.55 1.38
CA GLN A 93 -16.49 15.80 2.09
C GLN A 93 -16.95 14.40 2.54
N SER A 94 -18.24 14.24 2.85
CA SER A 94 -18.86 12.97 3.22
C SER A 94 -18.94 12.02 2.02
N LYS A 95 -19.37 12.50 0.84
CA LYS A 95 -19.35 11.73 -0.41
C LYS A 95 -17.92 11.38 -0.84
N LEU A 96 -16.99 12.36 -0.76
CA LEU A 96 -15.58 12.16 -1.05
C LEU A 96 -14.95 11.08 -0.15
N PHE A 97 -15.19 11.13 1.16
CA PHE A 97 -14.65 10.11 2.07
C PHE A 97 -15.23 8.73 1.79
N ASN A 98 -16.54 8.58 1.60
CA ASN A 98 -17.14 7.28 1.28
C ASN A 98 -16.57 6.69 -0.02
N LEU A 99 -16.42 7.53 -1.06
CA LEU A 99 -15.86 7.10 -2.33
C LEU A 99 -14.38 6.72 -2.18
N VAL A 100 -13.58 7.56 -1.53
CA VAL A 100 -12.15 7.31 -1.30
C VAL A 100 -11.95 6.05 -0.47
N ALA A 101 -12.69 5.87 0.62
CA ALA A 101 -12.63 4.69 1.47
C ALA A 101 -13.02 3.43 0.70
N TRP A 102 -14.17 3.44 0.00
CA TRP A 102 -14.64 2.29 -0.78
C TRP A 102 -13.62 1.89 -1.85
N LEU A 103 -13.16 2.83 -2.66
CA LEU A 103 -12.13 2.58 -3.68
C LEU A 103 -10.83 2.08 -3.06
N THR A 104 -10.44 2.65 -1.92
CA THR A 104 -9.20 2.29 -1.23
C THR A 104 -9.29 0.93 -0.52
N GLY A 105 -10.48 0.48 -0.12
CA GLY A 105 -10.65 -0.86 0.43
C GLY A 105 -10.87 -1.93 -0.65
N ALA A 106 -11.79 -1.67 -1.60
CA ALA A 106 -12.16 -2.59 -2.67
C ALA A 106 -10.98 -2.98 -3.53
N LYS A 107 -10.08 -2.01 -3.79
CA LYS A 107 -8.79 -2.32 -4.39
C LYS A 107 -8.14 -3.45 -3.57
N ASN A 108 -7.82 -3.28 -2.28
CA ASN A 108 -6.94 -4.17 -1.53
C ASN A 108 -7.48 -5.60 -1.52
N SER A 109 -8.80 -5.76 -1.42
CA SER A 109 -9.45 -7.06 -1.53
C SER A 109 -9.21 -7.74 -2.90
N ILE A 110 -9.23 -7.00 -4.02
CA ILE A 110 -8.86 -7.52 -5.35
C ILE A 110 -7.40 -7.97 -5.39
N LYS A 111 -6.47 -7.28 -4.71
CA LYS A 111 -5.07 -7.73 -4.60
C LYS A 111 -4.98 -9.04 -3.84
N GLY A 112 -5.72 -9.17 -2.73
CA GLY A 112 -5.85 -10.43 -2.00
C GLY A 112 -6.34 -11.57 -2.89
N ALA A 113 -7.40 -11.34 -3.66
CA ALA A 113 -7.90 -12.30 -4.65
C ALA A 113 -6.85 -12.63 -5.73
N GLY A 114 -6.11 -11.63 -6.19
CA GLY A 114 -5.01 -11.78 -7.15
C GLY A 114 -3.90 -12.71 -6.67
N PHE A 115 -3.63 -12.80 -5.36
CA PHE A 115 -2.68 -13.80 -4.82
C PHE A 115 -3.17 -15.23 -5.03
N PHE A 116 -4.46 -15.49 -4.83
CA PHE A 116 -5.03 -16.81 -5.07
C PHE A 116 -5.00 -17.17 -6.56
N VAL A 117 -5.35 -16.22 -7.44
CA VAL A 117 -5.27 -16.43 -8.90
C VAL A 117 -3.82 -16.66 -9.33
N GLY A 118 -2.88 -15.86 -8.84
CA GLY A 118 -1.45 -16.01 -9.15
C GLY A 118 -0.89 -17.34 -8.63
N ALA A 119 -1.26 -17.77 -7.42
CA ALA A 119 -0.86 -19.06 -6.88
C ALA A 119 -1.46 -20.23 -7.66
N PHE A 120 -2.72 -20.12 -8.08
CA PHE A 120 -3.39 -21.09 -8.94
C PHE A 120 -2.68 -21.20 -10.30
N LEU A 121 -2.44 -20.08 -10.97
CA LEU A 121 -1.71 -20.05 -12.25
C LEU A 121 -0.29 -20.62 -12.10
N LEU A 122 0.45 -20.24 -11.06
CA LEU A 122 1.80 -20.76 -10.85
C LEU A 122 1.79 -22.29 -10.63
N ARG A 123 0.80 -22.80 -9.88
CA ARG A 123 0.68 -24.24 -9.59
C ARG A 123 0.30 -25.06 -10.82
N PHE A 124 -0.62 -24.58 -11.65
CA PHE A 124 -1.18 -25.36 -12.75
C PHE A 124 -0.60 -25.03 -14.13
N ALA A 125 -0.21 -23.77 -14.36
CA ALA A 125 0.37 -23.31 -15.62
C ALA A 125 1.90 -23.16 -15.56
N GLY A 126 2.49 -23.07 -14.36
CA GLY A 126 3.93 -22.87 -14.19
C GLY A 126 4.35 -21.40 -14.35
N TYR A 127 5.65 -21.12 -14.13
CA TYR A 127 6.16 -19.76 -13.98
C TYR A 127 5.99 -18.90 -15.24
N VAL A 128 6.56 -19.31 -16.39
CA VAL A 128 6.52 -18.52 -17.63
C VAL A 128 5.10 -18.35 -18.17
N PRO A 129 4.25 -19.39 -18.27
CA PRO A 129 2.88 -19.22 -18.73
C PRO A 129 2.05 -18.29 -17.83
N SER A 130 2.27 -18.33 -16.51
CA SER A 130 1.61 -17.38 -15.59
C SER A 130 1.99 -15.93 -15.88
N LEU A 131 3.27 -15.66 -16.18
CA LEU A 131 3.74 -14.33 -16.52
C LEU A 131 3.20 -13.86 -17.88
N LEU A 132 3.08 -14.75 -18.87
CA LEU A 132 2.49 -14.44 -20.17
C LEU A 132 0.99 -14.12 -20.07
N ILE A 133 0.25 -14.82 -19.21
CA ILE A 133 -1.15 -14.50 -18.93
C ILE A 133 -1.25 -13.09 -18.30
N LEU A 134 -0.40 -12.77 -17.32
CA LEU A 134 -0.33 -11.43 -16.73
C LEU A 134 0.05 -10.35 -17.75
N LEU A 135 0.94 -10.68 -18.69
CA LEU A 135 1.32 -9.79 -19.79
C LEU A 135 0.12 -9.53 -20.71
N GLY A 136 -0.60 -10.58 -21.12
CA GLY A 136 -1.80 -10.48 -21.95
C GLY A 136 -2.88 -9.63 -21.30
N MET A 137 -3.12 -9.82 -20.00
CA MET A 137 -4.07 -8.99 -19.24
C MET A 137 -3.66 -7.51 -19.23
N ASN A 138 -2.37 -7.18 -19.11
CA ASN A 138 -1.90 -5.80 -19.18
C ASN A 138 -2.04 -5.21 -20.59
N LEU A 139 -1.69 -5.98 -21.62
CA LEU A 139 -1.81 -5.54 -23.01
C LEU A 139 -3.26 -5.25 -23.42
N MET A 140 -4.23 -6.03 -22.91
CA MET A 140 -5.66 -5.76 -23.12
C MET A 140 -6.13 -4.41 -22.53
N VAL A 141 -5.47 -3.92 -21.49
CA VAL A 141 -5.83 -2.65 -20.84
C VAL A 141 -5.29 -1.43 -21.59
N ILE A 142 -4.19 -1.58 -22.34
CA ILE A 142 -3.53 -0.46 -23.04
C ILE A 142 -4.44 0.21 -24.09
N PRO A 143 -5.13 -0.52 -25.00
CA PRO A 143 -6.04 0.09 -25.96
C PRO A 143 -7.19 0.85 -25.29
N PHE A 144 -7.73 0.30 -24.20
CA PHE A 144 -8.78 0.95 -23.43
C PHE A 144 -8.26 2.24 -22.75
N ALA A 145 -7.05 2.19 -22.18
CA ALA A 145 -6.37 3.36 -21.62
C ALA A 145 -6.02 4.41 -22.70
N TRP A 146 -5.78 3.97 -23.93
CA TRP A 146 -5.45 4.84 -25.06
C TRP A 146 -6.68 5.54 -25.65
N TYR A 147 -7.82 4.85 -25.74
CA TYR A 147 -8.98 5.35 -26.47
C TYR A 147 -10.04 6.02 -25.58
N TYR A 148 -10.20 5.57 -24.33
CA TYR A 148 -11.30 6.00 -23.45
C TYR A 148 -10.88 6.90 -22.27
N LEU A 149 -9.60 7.31 -22.19
CA LEU A 149 -9.20 8.35 -21.24
C LEU A 149 -9.45 9.75 -21.81
N ASP A 150 -10.70 10.18 -21.69
CA ASP A 150 -11.08 11.58 -21.81
C ASP A 150 -10.95 12.31 -20.47
N ARG A 151 -10.92 13.64 -20.50
CA ARG A 151 -10.69 14.53 -19.34
C ARG A 151 -11.93 14.59 -18.44
N ASN A 152 -12.49 13.44 -18.05
CA ASN A 152 -13.39 13.16 -16.92
C ASN A 152 -13.89 11.71 -16.97
N LEU A 153 -13.03 10.69 -16.87
CA LEU A 153 -13.40 9.37 -16.29
C LEU A 153 -12.20 8.43 -16.22
N ALA A 154 -11.91 7.88 -15.04
CA ALA A 154 -11.36 6.53 -14.84
C ALA A 154 -11.16 6.27 -13.34
N VAL A 155 -12.24 5.92 -12.67
CA VAL A 155 -12.25 5.43 -11.29
C VAL A 155 -12.04 3.90 -11.37
N THR A 156 -10.98 3.35 -10.75
CA THR A 156 -11.08 2.22 -9.77
C THR A 156 -9.75 1.57 -9.31
N ARG A 157 -8.75 1.21 -10.13
CA ARG A 157 -7.86 0.07 -9.73
C ARG A 157 -6.43 0.33 -9.26
N MET A 158 -6.00 1.57 -9.20
CA MET A 158 -4.57 1.85 -9.24
C MET A 158 -3.84 1.93 -7.90
N PHE A 159 -4.57 2.27 -6.82
CA PHE A 159 -3.96 2.40 -5.50
C PHE A 159 -3.64 1.08 -4.82
N LEU A 160 -3.82 -0.01 -5.55
CA LEU A 160 -3.95 -1.35 -5.04
C LEU A 160 -2.62 -1.95 -4.59
N PHE A 161 -1.56 -1.73 -5.35
CA PHE A 161 -0.33 -2.50 -5.17
C PHE A 161 0.79 -1.72 -4.46
N GLY A 162 0.46 -0.62 -3.78
CA GLY A 162 1.45 0.37 -3.34
C GLY A 162 2.12 0.15 -1.99
N SER A 163 1.35 0.12 -0.90
CA SER A 163 1.91 0.51 0.42
C SER A 163 2.04 -0.59 1.47
N ARG A 164 1.74 -1.84 1.14
CA ARG A 164 1.79 -2.98 2.06
C ARG A 164 3.11 -3.77 1.99
N ASP A 165 3.83 -3.65 0.88
CA ASP A 165 4.88 -4.60 0.47
C ASP A 165 6.23 -4.45 1.19
N LEU A 166 6.26 -3.70 2.31
CA LEU A 166 7.47 -3.47 3.11
C LEU A 166 7.79 -4.52 4.13
N TRP A 167 6.77 -5.08 4.73
CA TRP A 167 6.91 -5.95 5.89
C TRP A 167 6.08 -7.22 5.72
N PHE A 168 5.15 -7.20 4.77
CA PHE A 168 4.20 -8.27 4.54
C PHE A 168 4.59 -9.22 3.40
N GLU A 169 5.21 -8.72 2.34
CA GLU A 169 5.46 -9.53 1.13
C GLU A 169 6.76 -10.34 1.20
N VAL A 170 7.69 -9.94 2.09
CA VAL A 170 9.04 -10.52 2.18
C VAL A 170 9.36 -11.00 3.59
N PRO A 171 9.30 -10.14 4.64
CA PRO A 171 9.77 -10.55 5.97
C PRO A 171 8.86 -11.58 6.65
N ILE A 172 7.53 -11.38 6.63
CA ILE A 172 6.59 -12.36 7.20
C ILE A 172 6.64 -13.71 6.49
N PRO A 173 6.66 -13.80 5.15
CA PRO A 173 6.80 -15.07 4.46
C PRO A 173 8.15 -15.73 4.66
N LEU A 174 9.23 -14.95 4.83
CA LEU A 174 10.51 -15.52 5.23
C LEU A 174 10.41 -16.13 6.62
N TYR A 175 9.94 -15.37 7.62
CA TYR A 175 9.83 -15.82 9.01
C TYR A 175 8.90 -17.02 9.17
N LEU A 176 7.71 -17.00 8.56
CA LEU A 176 6.76 -18.10 8.59
C LEU A 176 7.35 -19.37 7.96
N ARG A 177 8.17 -19.26 6.92
CA ARG A 177 8.80 -20.43 6.28
C ARG A 177 10.08 -20.89 6.97
N SER A 178 10.95 -19.96 7.37
CA SER A 178 12.29 -20.27 7.86
C SER A 178 12.33 -20.55 9.37
N ALA A 179 11.60 -19.76 10.17
CA ALA A 179 11.63 -19.89 11.62
C ALA A 179 10.47 -20.75 12.15
N ILE A 180 9.31 -20.68 11.48
CA ILE A 180 8.08 -21.35 11.93
C ILE A 180 7.81 -22.64 11.13
N GLY A 181 8.37 -22.80 9.93
CA GLY A 181 8.25 -24.02 9.11
C GLY A 181 6.94 -24.16 8.33
N TRP A 182 6.18 -23.08 8.12
CA TRP A 182 4.95 -23.10 7.33
C TRP A 182 5.20 -23.43 5.86
N SER A 183 4.24 -24.13 5.27
CA SER A 183 4.24 -24.42 3.84
C SER A 183 4.11 -23.15 3.01
N TYR A 184 4.58 -23.21 1.75
CA TYR A 184 4.44 -22.11 0.79
C TYR A 184 2.96 -21.70 0.61
N ILE A 185 2.06 -22.68 0.53
CA ILE A 185 0.62 -22.47 0.36
C ILE A 185 0.02 -21.83 1.62
N GLY A 186 0.35 -22.34 2.82
CA GLY A 186 -0.17 -21.79 4.08
C GLY A 186 0.26 -20.35 4.30
N THR A 187 1.52 -20.03 4.01
CA THR A 187 2.06 -18.67 4.05
C THR A 187 1.33 -17.75 3.07
N GLY A 188 1.20 -18.16 1.81
CA GLY A 188 0.51 -17.37 0.78
C GLY A 188 -0.98 -17.14 1.08
N ALA A 189 -1.68 -18.15 1.57
CA ALA A 189 -3.09 -18.06 1.94
C ALA A 189 -3.32 -17.11 3.12
N PHE A 190 -2.47 -17.17 4.15
CA PHE A 190 -2.49 -16.23 5.27
C PHE A 190 -2.29 -14.80 4.80
N LEU A 191 -1.31 -14.57 3.92
CA LEU A 191 -1.07 -13.24 3.37
C LEU A 191 -2.29 -12.74 2.57
N ALA A 192 -2.87 -13.59 1.73
CA ALA A 192 -4.04 -13.19 0.94
C ALA A 192 -5.24 -12.85 1.83
N GLY A 193 -5.54 -13.67 2.85
CA GLY A 193 -6.63 -13.45 3.79
C GLY A 193 -6.51 -12.14 4.57
N TRP A 194 -5.32 -11.84 5.10
CA TRP A 194 -5.06 -10.61 5.84
C TRP A 194 -5.29 -9.35 4.99
N VAL A 195 -5.01 -9.42 3.69
CA VAL A 195 -5.16 -8.29 2.75
C VAL A 195 -6.61 -8.04 2.37
N ILE A 196 -7.36 -9.13 2.20
CA ILE A 196 -8.81 -9.07 2.00
C ILE A 196 -9.47 -8.45 3.22
N PHE A 197 -9.10 -8.90 4.42
CA PHE A 197 -9.58 -8.37 5.68
C PHE A 197 -9.28 -6.86 5.81
N TYR A 198 -8.02 -6.47 5.63
CA TYR A 198 -7.60 -5.06 5.64
C TYR A 198 -8.40 -4.22 4.63
N GLY A 199 -8.60 -4.71 3.40
CA GLY A 199 -9.39 -4.05 2.38
C GLY A 199 -10.86 -3.87 2.75
N ALA A 200 -11.48 -4.91 3.30
CA ALA A 200 -12.88 -4.86 3.75
C ALA A 200 -13.10 -3.88 4.90
N ILE A 201 -12.18 -3.83 5.87
CA ILE A 201 -12.23 -2.84 6.95
C ILE A 201 -12.03 -1.42 6.42
N GLN A 202 -11.08 -1.23 5.50
CA GLN A 202 -10.79 0.09 4.94
C GLN A 202 -11.96 0.67 4.14
N SER A 203 -12.69 -0.15 3.37
CA SER A 203 -13.87 0.28 2.60
C SER A 203 -15.08 0.57 3.49
N SER A 204 -15.25 -0.20 4.55
CA SER A 204 -16.38 -0.08 5.48
C SER A 204 -16.20 1.00 6.54
N THR A 205 -14.96 1.49 6.75
CA THR A 205 -14.60 2.45 7.80
C THR A 205 -15.58 3.62 7.99
N PRO A 206 -15.98 4.38 6.95
CA PRO A 206 -16.86 5.53 7.15
C PRO A 206 -18.23 5.15 7.72
N LYS A 207 -18.81 4.06 7.20
CA LYS A 207 -20.20 3.67 7.48
C LYS A 207 -20.34 2.77 8.71
N LEU A 208 -19.43 1.81 8.86
CA LEU A 208 -19.55 0.76 9.89
C LEU A 208 -18.67 1.01 11.12
N ILE A 209 -17.68 1.90 11.04
CA ILE A 209 -16.76 2.15 12.15
C ILE A 209 -16.94 3.57 12.67
N LEU A 210 -16.70 4.60 11.83
CA LEU A 210 -16.69 5.99 12.29
C LEU A 210 -18.08 6.56 12.56
N LYS A 211 -19.11 6.16 11.79
CA LYS A 211 -20.48 6.63 12.00
C LYS A 211 -21.10 6.13 13.32
N PRO A 212 -21.01 4.83 13.68
CA PRO A 212 -21.51 4.35 14.98
C PRO A 212 -20.85 5.01 16.19
N ILE A 213 -19.53 5.28 16.12
CA ILE A 213 -18.78 5.94 17.21
C ILE A 213 -18.82 7.47 17.16
N LYS A 214 -19.71 8.07 16.33
CA LYS A 214 -19.92 9.52 16.20
C LYS A 214 -18.67 10.33 15.83
N LEU A 215 -17.71 9.71 15.13
CA LEU A 215 -16.51 10.37 14.59
C LEU A 215 -16.62 10.71 13.09
N TYR A 216 -17.85 10.62 12.54
CA TYR A 216 -18.17 10.95 11.16
C TYR A 216 -19.14 12.15 11.09
N PRO A 217 -18.97 13.12 10.16
CA PRO A 217 -17.88 13.23 9.18
C PRO A 217 -16.56 13.64 9.84
N VAL A 218 -15.45 13.30 9.19
CA VAL A 218 -14.10 13.66 9.68
C VAL A 218 -13.89 15.17 9.46
N LYS A 219 -13.60 15.91 10.53
CA LYS A 219 -13.47 17.38 10.50
C LYS A 219 -12.04 17.89 10.65
N HIS A 220 -11.14 17.09 11.21
CA HIS A 220 -9.77 17.50 11.52
C HIS A 220 -8.81 16.31 11.49
N GLY A 221 -7.53 16.58 11.21
CA GLY A 221 -6.49 15.56 11.14
C GLY A 221 -6.16 14.92 12.49
N ARG A 222 -6.39 15.62 13.61
CA ARG A 222 -6.18 15.08 14.97
C ARG A 222 -6.98 13.80 15.27
N LEU A 223 -7.98 13.49 14.45
CA LEU A 223 -8.74 12.24 14.58
C LEU A 223 -7.86 11.00 14.44
N LEU A 224 -6.71 11.12 13.77
CA LEU A 224 -5.73 10.03 13.62
C LEU A 224 -5.08 9.64 14.97
N VAL A 225 -4.94 10.57 15.91
CA VAL A 225 -4.24 10.37 17.19
C VAL A 225 -4.76 9.15 17.96
N PRO A 226 -6.07 9.01 18.29
CA PRO A 226 -6.55 7.83 19.02
C PRO A 226 -6.29 6.51 18.27
N PHE A 227 -6.37 6.48 16.94
CA PHE A 227 -6.06 5.27 16.17
C PHE A 227 -4.57 4.94 16.18
N THR A 228 -3.69 5.95 16.07
CA THR A 228 -2.24 5.75 16.18
C THR A 228 -1.80 5.32 17.59
N ILE A 229 -2.45 5.82 18.65
CA ILE A 229 -2.23 5.36 20.03
C ILE A 229 -2.66 3.90 20.18
N SER A 230 -3.83 3.51 19.65
CA SER A 230 -4.27 2.11 19.67
C SER A 230 -3.31 1.19 18.92
N LEU A 231 -2.75 1.63 17.78
CA LEU A 231 -1.69 0.89 17.07
C LEU A 231 -0.43 0.75 17.91
N LEU A 232 -0.01 1.83 18.57
CA LEU A 232 1.14 1.84 19.46
C LEU A 232 0.96 0.83 20.60
N ILE A 233 -0.21 0.80 21.25
CA ILE A 233 -0.52 -0.14 22.34
C ILE A 233 -0.43 -1.59 21.83
N VAL A 234 -1.09 -1.91 20.72
CA VAL A 234 -1.03 -3.28 20.15
C VAL A 234 0.40 -3.68 19.82
N ASN A 235 1.16 -2.79 19.17
CA ASN A 235 2.55 -3.06 18.80
C ASN A 235 3.46 -3.24 20.03
N LEU A 236 3.29 -2.42 21.07
CA LEU A 236 3.99 -2.54 22.34
C LEU A 236 3.72 -3.88 23.02
N ILE A 237 2.46 -4.32 23.06
CA ILE A 237 2.08 -5.61 23.64
C ILE A 237 2.81 -6.75 22.92
N ILE A 238 2.81 -6.76 21.57
CA ILE A 238 3.51 -7.79 20.80
C ILE A 238 5.03 -7.73 21.06
N ALA A 239 5.61 -6.53 21.03
CA ALA A 239 7.05 -6.33 21.28
C ALA A 239 7.48 -6.82 22.66
N PHE A 240 6.71 -6.46 23.70
CA PHE A 240 6.96 -6.86 25.07
C PHE A 240 6.83 -8.37 25.24
N CYS A 241 5.75 -8.97 24.76
CA CYS A 241 5.55 -10.42 24.78
C CYS A 241 6.73 -11.18 24.14
N LEU A 242 7.18 -10.77 22.96
CA LEU A 242 8.30 -11.43 22.25
C LEU A 242 9.67 -11.15 22.86
N THR A 243 9.79 -10.18 23.77
CA THR A 243 11.03 -9.93 24.52
C THR A 243 11.25 -11.02 25.58
N PHE A 244 10.18 -11.47 26.24
CA PHE A 244 10.24 -12.44 27.34
C PHE A 244 9.90 -13.87 26.92
N ILE A 245 9.04 -14.05 25.92
CA ILE A 245 8.59 -15.37 25.44
C ILE A 245 9.45 -15.77 24.24
N LYS A 246 10.34 -16.74 24.44
CA LYS A 246 11.29 -17.22 23.40
C LYS A 246 10.97 -18.63 22.92
N LEU A 247 11.33 -18.89 21.67
CA LEU A 247 11.40 -20.23 21.07
C LEU A 247 12.55 -21.04 21.70
N PRO A 248 12.47 -22.39 21.72
CA PRO A 248 11.44 -23.23 21.07
C PRO A 248 10.23 -23.57 21.95
N ASN A 249 10.33 -23.48 23.28
CA ASN A 249 9.35 -24.04 24.23
C ASN A 249 7.95 -23.40 24.17
N ASN A 250 7.82 -22.19 23.62
CA ASN A 250 6.57 -21.41 23.62
C ASN A 250 5.98 -21.22 22.20
N TYR A 251 6.23 -22.15 21.29
CA TYR A 251 5.85 -22.03 19.88
C TYR A 251 4.37 -21.65 19.66
N THR A 252 3.44 -22.38 20.28
CA THR A 252 1.99 -22.13 20.14
C THR A 252 1.59 -20.75 20.67
N LEU A 253 2.14 -20.35 21.82
CA LEU A 253 1.84 -19.06 22.45
C LEU A 253 2.36 -17.90 21.58
N ILE A 254 3.58 -18.00 21.05
CA ILE A 254 4.16 -17.01 20.14
C ILE A 254 3.30 -16.87 18.87
N LEU A 255 2.84 -17.99 18.30
CA LEU A 255 1.96 -17.97 17.13
C LEU A 255 0.64 -17.26 17.41
N VAL A 256 -0.01 -17.55 18.55
CA VAL A 256 -1.27 -16.89 18.92
C VAL A 256 -1.07 -15.39 19.09
N ILE A 257 -0.01 -14.98 19.81
CA ILE A 257 0.32 -13.56 20.02
C ILE A 257 0.55 -12.84 18.69
N LEU A 258 1.31 -13.46 17.78
CA LEU A 258 1.58 -12.90 16.46
C LEU A 258 0.30 -12.81 15.63
N LEU A 259 -0.50 -13.87 15.53
CA LEU A 259 -1.69 -13.87 14.68
C LEU A 259 -2.75 -12.89 15.19
N VAL A 260 -3.10 -12.96 16.47
CA VAL A 260 -4.09 -12.05 17.09
C VAL A 260 -3.57 -10.61 17.02
N GLY A 261 -2.33 -10.37 17.42
CA GLY A 261 -1.71 -9.06 17.37
C GLY A 261 -1.69 -8.46 15.97
N LEU A 262 -1.33 -9.25 14.94
CA LEU A 262 -1.30 -8.81 13.55
C LEU A 262 -2.68 -8.47 13.00
N TYR A 263 -3.73 -9.24 13.33
CA TYR A 263 -5.09 -8.93 12.88
C TYR A 263 -5.68 -7.73 13.62
N SER A 264 -5.44 -7.59 14.92
CA SER A 264 -5.81 -6.39 15.68
C SER A 264 -5.12 -5.15 15.14
N PHE A 265 -3.80 -5.23 14.86
CA PHE A 265 -3.05 -4.16 14.23
C PHE A 265 -3.63 -3.82 12.85
N ALA A 266 -3.94 -4.82 12.02
CA ALA A 266 -4.49 -4.63 10.68
C ALA A 266 -5.84 -3.89 10.69
N PHE A 267 -6.71 -4.25 11.62
CA PHE A 267 -8.01 -3.63 11.78
C PHE A 267 -7.86 -2.12 12.06
N ILE A 268 -7.09 -1.77 13.09
CA ILE A 268 -6.89 -0.38 13.49
C ILE A 268 -6.16 0.39 12.39
N PHE A 269 -5.17 -0.25 11.76
CA PHE A 269 -4.37 0.34 10.69
C PHE A 269 -5.22 0.62 9.44
N ALA A 270 -6.18 -0.25 9.11
CA ALA A 270 -7.13 -0.04 8.01
C ALA A 270 -7.99 1.21 8.21
N VAL A 271 -8.48 1.41 9.44
CA VAL A 271 -9.25 2.61 9.82
C VAL A 271 -8.38 3.86 9.68
N ASN A 272 -7.18 3.84 10.28
CA ASN A 272 -6.24 4.96 10.23
C ASN A 272 -5.84 5.32 8.78
N SER A 273 -5.57 4.30 7.95
CA SER A 273 -5.21 4.44 6.55
C SER A 273 -6.35 5.00 5.68
N SER A 274 -7.60 4.65 5.99
CA SER A 274 -8.79 5.23 5.34
C SER A 274 -8.89 6.74 5.60
N ILE A 275 -8.70 7.15 6.86
CA ILE A 275 -8.71 8.56 7.27
C ILE A 275 -7.54 9.33 6.62
N HIS A 276 -6.32 8.81 6.65
CA HIS A 276 -5.17 9.44 5.95
C HIS A 276 -5.45 9.62 4.46
N SER A 277 -5.99 8.59 3.79
CA SER A 277 -6.28 8.64 2.35
C SER A 277 -7.27 9.76 1.99
N PHE A 278 -8.27 9.97 2.86
CA PHE A 278 -9.21 11.08 2.75
C PHE A 278 -8.55 12.43 3.04
N LEU A 279 -7.81 12.56 4.15
CA LEU A 279 -7.20 13.81 4.59
C LEU A 279 -6.23 14.40 3.57
N ILE A 280 -5.48 13.58 2.83
CA ILE A 280 -4.59 14.07 1.76
C ILE A 280 -5.38 14.88 0.73
N LEU A 281 -6.52 14.33 0.28
CA LEU A 281 -7.36 15.00 -0.71
C LEU A 281 -8.09 16.20 -0.11
N ALA A 282 -8.49 16.09 1.15
CA ALA A 282 -9.16 17.17 1.88
C ALA A 282 -8.23 18.37 2.14
N TYR A 283 -6.93 18.16 2.39
CA TYR A 283 -5.93 19.22 2.60
C TYR A 283 -5.37 19.82 1.30
N CYS A 284 -5.60 19.20 0.13
CA CYS A 284 -5.06 19.73 -1.13
C CYS A 284 -5.92 20.86 -1.70
N HIS A 285 -5.33 22.05 -1.89
CA HIS A 285 -5.91 23.12 -2.72
C HIS A 285 -5.99 22.68 -4.19
N ARG A 286 -7.03 23.15 -4.91
CA ARG A 286 -7.41 22.67 -6.26
C ARG A 286 -6.29 22.82 -7.29
N ASP A 287 -5.44 23.84 -7.18
CA ASP A 287 -4.45 24.17 -8.21
C ASP A 287 -3.12 23.40 -8.07
N LYS A 288 -2.91 22.71 -6.95
CA LYS A 288 -1.66 21.97 -6.65
C LYS A 288 -1.88 20.51 -6.26
N VAL A 289 -3.06 19.94 -6.58
CA VAL A 289 -3.43 18.56 -6.20
C VAL A 289 -2.38 17.55 -6.66
N ALA A 290 -1.96 17.57 -7.92
CA ALA A 290 -1.01 16.58 -8.46
C ALA A 290 0.34 16.61 -7.72
N MET A 291 0.86 17.81 -7.41
CA MET A 291 2.14 17.99 -6.73
C MET A 291 2.07 17.58 -5.26
N ASN A 292 1.03 18.01 -4.53
CA ASN A 292 0.85 17.67 -3.11
C ASN A 292 0.61 16.16 -2.93
N VAL A 293 -0.16 15.56 -3.84
CA VAL A 293 -0.41 14.13 -3.88
C VAL A 293 0.87 13.35 -4.21
N GLY A 294 1.68 13.85 -5.15
CA GLY A 294 3.01 13.29 -5.47
C GLY A 294 3.96 13.32 -4.27
N PHE A 295 4.05 14.45 -3.57
CA PHE A 295 4.86 14.60 -2.35
C PHE A 295 4.42 13.62 -1.25
N TYR A 296 3.11 13.48 -1.03
CA TYR A 296 2.59 12.48 -0.09
C TYR A 296 3.01 11.05 -0.46
N TYR A 297 2.93 10.67 -1.74
CA TYR A 297 3.32 9.32 -2.14
C TYR A 297 4.81 9.08 -2.09
N MET A 298 5.61 10.11 -2.37
CA MET A 298 7.04 10.07 -2.14
C MET A 298 7.32 9.86 -0.64
N ALA A 299 6.69 10.61 0.26
CA ALA A 299 6.87 10.46 1.71
C ALA A 299 6.46 9.05 2.18
N ASN A 300 5.36 8.50 1.66
CA ASN A 300 4.97 7.13 1.90
C ASN A 300 6.05 6.16 1.41
N ALA A 301 6.45 6.24 0.13
CA ALA A 301 7.52 5.42 -0.46
C ALA A 301 8.88 5.56 0.25
N MET A 302 9.15 6.71 0.89
CA MET A 302 10.35 6.94 1.67
C MET A 302 10.27 6.24 3.03
N GLY A 303 9.20 6.43 3.80
CA GLY A 303 9.00 5.69 5.06
C GLY A 303 9.01 4.18 4.84
N ARG A 304 8.48 3.77 3.68
CA ARG A 304 8.56 2.45 3.10
C ARG A 304 10.01 1.95 2.95
N LEU A 305 10.81 2.63 2.13
CA LEU A 305 12.21 2.30 1.91
C LEU A 305 13.02 2.24 3.22
N ILE A 306 12.86 3.24 4.08
CA ILE A 306 13.53 3.33 5.38
C ILE A 306 13.16 2.13 6.26
N GLY A 307 11.87 1.81 6.36
CA GLY A 307 11.39 0.66 7.13
C GLY A 307 11.93 -0.67 6.60
N LEU A 308 12.08 -0.82 5.28
CA LEU A 308 12.64 -2.03 4.68
C LEU A 308 14.15 -2.19 4.96
N VAL A 309 14.91 -1.09 4.82
CA VAL A 309 16.36 -1.11 5.07
C VAL A 309 16.66 -1.31 6.54
N ILE A 310 16.07 -0.48 7.42
CA ILE A 310 16.28 -0.58 8.87
C ILE A 310 15.72 -1.89 9.41
N GLY A 311 14.50 -2.27 9.01
CA GLY A 311 13.88 -3.52 9.46
C GLY A 311 14.65 -4.75 8.99
N GLY A 312 15.20 -4.74 7.77
CA GLY A 312 16.06 -5.81 7.27
C GLY A 312 17.35 -5.96 8.09
N LEU A 313 18.04 -4.85 8.38
CA LEU A 313 19.24 -4.83 9.21
C LEU A 313 18.94 -5.27 10.66
N LEU A 314 17.90 -4.73 11.28
CA LEU A 314 17.50 -5.10 12.64
C LEU A 314 17.12 -6.58 12.74
N TYR A 315 16.37 -7.09 11.77
CA TYR A 315 16.00 -8.50 11.76
C TYR A 315 17.23 -9.40 11.61
N TRP A 316 18.18 -9.04 10.76
CA TRP A 316 19.41 -9.81 10.55
C TRP A 316 20.25 -9.93 11.83
N TYR A 317 20.44 -8.82 12.56
CA TYR A 317 21.32 -8.80 13.74
C TYR A 317 20.61 -9.14 15.05
N PHE A 318 19.32 -8.81 15.17
CA PHE A 318 18.58 -8.84 16.44
C PHE A 318 17.21 -9.52 16.34
N GLY A 319 16.78 -9.96 15.15
CA GLY A 319 15.52 -10.67 14.96
C GLY A 319 14.26 -9.78 15.08
N LEU A 320 13.10 -10.44 15.17
CA LEU A 320 11.79 -9.80 15.04
C LEU A 320 11.47 -8.80 16.18
N PHE A 321 11.90 -9.07 17.41
CA PHE A 321 11.58 -8.21 18.55
C PHE A 321 12.18 -6.79 18.39
N ALA A 322 13.41 -6.69 17.85
CA ALA A 322 14.05 -5.41 17.58
C ALA A 322 13.30 -4.59 16.52
N CYS A 323 12.76 -5.26 15.49
CA CYS A 323 11.92 -4.61 14.49
C CYS A 323 10.63 -4.03 15.11
N LEU A 324 10.02 -4.72 16.07
CA LEU A 324 8.81 -4.24 16.75
C LEU A 324 9.10 -3.06 17.69
N TRP A 325 10.25 -3.04 18.36
CA TRP A 325 10.69 -1.88 19.14
C TRP A 325 11.00 -0.67 18.25
N ALA A 326 11.66 -0.86 17.10
CA ALA A 326 11.86 0.21 16.14
C ALA A 326 10.52 0.73 15.56
N SER A 327 9.57 -0.16 15.28
CA SER A 327 8.20 0.18 14.87
C SER A 327 7.47 1.01 15.94
N THR A 328 7.70 0.70 17.22
CA THR A 328 7.15 1.47 18.36
C THR A 328 7.64 2.92 18.34
N ILE A 329 8.94 3.14 18.14
CA ILE A 329 9.52 4.49 18.06
C ILE A 329 8.91 5.26 16.88
N ALA A 330 8.78 4.61 15.72
CA ALA A 330 8.15 5.22 14.54
C ALA A 330 6.67 5.59 14.79
N LEU A 331 5.92 4.75 15.52
CA LEU A 331 4.53 5.03 15.90
C LEU A 331 4.44 6.19 16.89
N ILE A 332 5.36 6.30 17.86
CA ILE A 332 5.42 7.47 18.77
C ILE A 332 5.62 8.75 17.97
N CYS A 333 6.57 8.78 17.04
CA CYS A 333 6.79 9.92 16.15
C CYS A 333 5.54 10.24 15.31
N CYS A 334 4.90 9.22 14.74
CA CYS A 334 3.67 9.37 13.95
C CYS A 334 2.52 9.98 14.78
N THR A 335 2.31 9.47 16.00
CA THR A 335 1.32 9.99 16.94
C THR A 335 1.61 11.43 17.30
N PHE A 336 2.87 11.75 17.65
CA PHE A 336 3.29 13.11 17.99
C PHE A 336 3.02 14.09 16.84
N ILE A 337 3.44 13.76 15.62
CA ILE A 337 3.22 14.60 14.44
C ILE A 337 1.72 14.77 14.16
N SER A 338 0.91 13.73 14.38
CA SER A 338 -0.54 13.77 14.14
C SER A 338 -1.29 14.74 15.05
N ILE A 339 -0.74 15.09 16.22
CA ILE A 339 -1.32 16.09 17.14
C ILE A 339 -1.34 17.49 16.49
N PHE A 340 -0.34 17.79 15.67
CA PHE A 340 -0.17 19.09 15.01
C PHE A 340 -1.01 19.25 13.73
N LEU A 341 -1.71 18.19 13.29
CA LEU A 341 -2.59 18.29 12.13
C LEU A 341 -3.81 19.16 12.46
N GLY A 342 -3.97 20.26 11.73
CA GLY A 342 -5.04 21.24 11.93
C GLY A 342 -6.42 20.80 11.44
N PRO A 343 -7.43 21.68 11.54
CA PRO A 343 -8.74 21.45 10.93
C PRO A 343 -8.61 21.31 9.42
N ILE A 344 -9.53 20.56 8.80
CA ILE A 344 -9.61 20.50 7.34
C ILE A 344 -9.99 21.90 6.84
N PRO A 345 -9.28 22.47 5.84
CA PRO A 345 -9.66 23.74 5.24
C PRO A 345 -11.11 23.65 4.76
N ASN A 346 -11.94 24.60 5.18
CA ASN A 346 -13.18 24.86 4.45
C ASN A 346 -12.72 25.38 3.09
N ASP A 347 -12.99 24.67 2.00
CA ASP A 347 -12.87 25.29 0.67
C ASP A 347 -13.68 26.59 0.77
N GLU A 348 -13.04 27.76 0.63
CA GLU A 348 -13.70 29.07 0.64
C GLU A 348 -14.85 29.03 -0.37
N LEU A 349 -16.06 28.89 0.16
CA LEU A 349 -17.32 29.03 -0.55
C LEU A 349 -17.80 30.49 -0.55
N GLU A 350 -16.91 31.44 -0.21
CA GLU A 350 -17.24 32.86 -0.05
C GLU A 350 -16.74 33.77 -1.17
N SER A 351 -16.21 33.25 -2.29
CA SER A 351 -15.73 34.12 -3.38
C SER A 351 -16.12 33.69 -4.79
N LEU A 352 -17.35 33.21 -5.01
CA LEU A 352 -17.99 33.24 -6.33
C LEU A 352 -19.47 33.61 -6.21
#